data_AF-A0AAV2IPL0-F1
#
_entry.id   AF-A0AAV2IPL0-F1
#
_cell.length_a   1.000
_cell.length_b   1.000
_cell.length_c   1.000
_cell.angle_alpha   90.00
_cell.angle_beta   90.00
_cell.angle_gamma   90.00
#
_symmetry.space_group_name_H-M   'P 1'
#
loop_
_entity.id
_entity.type
_entity.pdbx_description
1 polymer ?
#
loop_
_entity_poly.entity_id
_entity_poly.type
_entity_poly.pdbx_seq_one_letter_code
_entity_poly.pdbx_strand_id
1 'polypeptide(L)'
;GNAVSIVADRGDFQCVKVATHELAHSLGANHDGDKQSKTCRPDSNFIMSAHPSHEKHVLKNAFYFSPCSIREMSIHLSKPTSACVKNEPTVYYTYDLKRLPPGQVYSADMQCKL
;
A
#
# COMPACT_ATOMS: atom_id res chain seq x y z
N GLY A 1 8.90 12.94 -9.66
CA GLY A 1 8.42 11.58 -9.35
C GLY A 1 7.43 11.23 -10.42
N ASN A 2 7.53 10.03 -11.00
CA ASN A 2 6.52 9.57 -11.93
C ASN A 2 5.24 9.31 -11.11
N ALA A 3 4.19 10.08 -11.34
CA ALA A 3 2.92 10.00 -10.62
C ALA A 3 1.99 8.91 -11.22
N VAL A 4 2.60 7.81 -11.69
CA VAL A 4 1.92 6.74 -12.40
C VAL A 4 2.39 5.41 -11.84
N SER A 5 1.42 4.56 -11.53
CA SER A 5 1.61 3.21 -11.02
C SER A 5 0.79 2.25 -11.87
N ILE A 6 1.31 1.04 -12.09
CA ILE A 6 0.61 -0.02 -12.82
C ILE A 6 0.41 -1.19 -11.85
N VAL A 7 -0.84 -1.64 -11.72
CA VAL A 7 -1.20 -2.77 -10.87
C VAL A 7 -1.78 -3.85 -11.77
N ALA A 8 -1.22 -5.05 -11.71
CA ALA A 8 -1.78 -6.22 -12.37
C ALA A 8 -2.70 -6.96 -11.38
N ASP A 9 -4.00 -7.02 -11.68
CA ASP A 9 -4.93 -7.84 -10.93
C ASP A 9 -4.84 -9.31 -11.40
N ARG A 10 -4.76 -10.23 -10.43
CA ARG A 10 -4.65 -11.68 -10.65
C ARG A 10 -5.64 -12.46 -9.79
N GLY A 11 -6.68 -11.81 -9.28
CA GLY A 11 -7.62 -12.39 -8.32
C GLY A 11 -7.13 -12.36 -6.87
N ASP A 12 -7.92 -12.93 -5.95
CA ASP A 12 -7.59 -13.09 -4.51
C ASP A 12 -7.34 -11.78 -3.71
N PHE A 13 -7.86 -10.62 -4.17
CA PHE A 13 -7.72 -9.32 -3.49
C PHE A 13 -6.29 -8.84 -3.21
N GLN A 14 -5.26 -9.56 -3.68
CA GLN A 14 -3.85 -9.19 -3.50
C GLN A 14 -3.52 -7.87 -4.22
N CYS A 15 -4.28 -7.55 -5.28
CA CYS A 15 -4.16 -6.30 -6.01
C CYS A 15 -4.33 -5.06 -5.10
N VAL A 16 -5.11 -5.14 -4.02
CA VAL A 16 -5.25 -4.06 -3.03
C VAL A 16 -3.94 -3.78 -2.31
N LYS A 17 -3.19 -4.83 -1.93
CA LYS A 17 -1.88 -4.70 -1.30
C LYS A 17 -0.87 -4.08 -2.28
N VAL A 18 -0.87 -4.55 -3.53
CA VAL A 18 0.02 -4.01 -4.59
C VAL A 18 -0.32 -2.55 -4.88
N ALA A 19 -1.59 -2.20 -5.06
CA ALA A 19 -2.00 -0.82 -5.25
C ALA A 19 -1.56 0.08 -4.09
N THR A 20 -1.67 -0.39 -2.85
CA THR A 20 -1.21 0.34 -1.67
C THR A 20 0.31 0.53 -1.67
N HIS A 21 1.07 -0.49 -2.08
CA HIS A 21 2.53 -0.45 -2.22
C HIS A 21 2.97 0.61 -3.25
N GLU A 22 2.36 0.60 -4.44
CA GLU A 22 2.73 1.53 -5.50
C GLU A 22 2.31 2.98 -5.20
N LEU A 23 1.19 3.17 -4.51
CA LEU A 23 0.79 4.49 -4.01
C LEU A 23 1.80 5.02 -2.98
N ALA A 24 2.32 4.17 -2.09
CA ALA A 24 3.34 4.58 -1.13
C ALA A 24 4.67 4.94 -1.80
N HIS A 25 5.07 4.26 -2.89
CA HIS A 25 6.18 4.72 -3.74
C HIS A 25 5.92 6.10 -4.33
N SER A 26 4.70 6.36 -4.83
CA SER A 26 4.31 7.69 -5.32
C SER A 26 4.39 8.77 -4.23
N LEU A 27 4.16 8.38 -2.97
CA LEU A 27 4.30 9.23 -1.78
C LEU A 27 5.72 9.24 -1.19
N GLY A 28 6.71 8.65 -1.88
CA GLY A 28 8.13 8.75 -1.54
C GLY A 28 8.69 7.71 -0.58
N ALA A 29 7.96 6.62 -0.29
CA ALA A 29 8.51 5.48 0.43
C ALA A 29 9.43 4.62 -0.47
N ASN A 30 10.54 4.14 0.09
CA ASN A 30 11.39 3.12 -0.52
C ASN A 30 11.02 1.73 0.00
N HIS A 31 11.62 0.67 -0.55
CA HIS A 31 11.44 -0.67 0.01
C HIS A 31 12.06 -0.74 1.41
N ASP A 32 11.42 -1.51 2.28
CA ASP A 32 12.02 -1.86 3.57
C ASP A 32 13.33 -2.63 3.33
N GLY A 33 14.40 -2.24 4.00
CA GLY A 33 15.75 -2.80 3.79
C GLY A 33 16.61 -2.04 2.77
N ASP A 34 16.04 -1.11 1.99
CA ASP A 34 16.82 -0.24 1.10
C ASP A 34 17.75 0.69 1.88
N LYS A 35 18.71 1.31 1.18
CA LYS A 35 19.71 2.21 1.79
C LYS A 35 19.09 3.28 2.70
N GLN A 36 17.94 3.85 2.32
CA GLN A 36 17.21 4.89 3.06
C GLN A 36 16.33 4.31 4.19
N SER A 37 15.99 3.02 4.10
CA SER A 37 15.10 2.29 5.01
C SER A 37 15.76 1.09 5.69
N LYS A 38 17.09 1.08 5.79
CA LYS A 38 17.92 -0.03 6.32
C LYS A 38 17.59 -0.48 7.74
N THR A 39 16.92 0.37 8.52
CA THR A 39 16.50 0.07 9.90
C THR A 39 15.25 -0.80 9.96
N CYS A 40 14.47 -0.85 8.88
CA CYS A 40 13.33 -1.75 8.73
C CYS A 40 13.78 -2.96 7.95
N ARG A 41 13.57 -4.16 8.51
CA ARG A 41 14.05 -5.39 7.88
C ARG A 41 13.17 -5.75 6.67
N PRO A 42 13.76 -6.17 5.54
CA PRO A 42 12.99 -6.51 4.34
C PRO A 42 12.03 -7.70 4.56
N ASP A 43 12.37 -8.61 5.47
CA ASP A 43 11.64 -9.84 5.80
C ASP A 43 10.45 -9.63 6.78
N SER A 44 10.21 -8.39 7.23
CA SER A 44 9.14 -8.10 8.20
C SER A 44 7.74 -8.06 7.61
N ASN A 45 7.60 -8.23 6.28
CA ASN A 45 6.34 -8.32 5.54
C ASN A 45 5.41 -7.10 5.71
N PHE A 46 5.96 -5.91 5.95
CA PHE A 46 5.18 -4.68 5.89
C PHE A 46 4.78 -4.38 4.44
N ILE A 47 3.87 -3.41 4.22
CA ILE A 47 3.39 -3.07 2.88
C ILE A 47 4.55 -2.79 1.91
N MET A 48 5.62 -2.15 2.36
CA MET A 48 6.80 -1.81 1.54
C MET A 48 7.92 -2.85 1.54
N SER A 49 7.69 -4.06 2.08
CA SER A 49 8.60 -5.18 1.83
C SER A 49 8.67 -5.47 0.33
N ALA A 50 9.88 -5.53 -0.23
CA ALA A 50 10.10 -5.82 -1.66
C ALA A 50 9.50 -7.17 -2.10
N HIS A 51 9.42 -8.12 -1.17
CA HIS A 51 8.81 -9.43 -1.39
C HIS A 51 7.79 -9.74 -0.29
N PRO A 52 6.55 -10.13 -0.65
CA PRO A 52 5.57 -10.55 0.34
C PRO A 52 5.95 -11.91 0.95
N SER A 53 5.64 -12.10 2.23
CA SER A 53 5.77 -13.38 2.93
C SER A 53 4.39 -13.92 3.36
N HIS A 54 4.22 -15.23 3.27
CA HIS A 54 3.05 -15.97 3.75
C HIS A 54 3.28 -16.63 5.12
N GLU A 55 4.42 -16.32 5.76
CA GLU A 55 4.74 -16.87 7.07
C GLU A 55 3.82 -16.29 8.15
N LYS A 56 3.16 -17.17 8.91
CA LYS A 56 2.12 -16.80 9.89
C LYS A 56 2.56 -15.72 10.88
N HIS A 57 3.83 -15.74 11.30
CA HIS A 57 4.33 -14.84 12.35
C HIS A 57 4.52 -13.39 11.87
N VAL A 58 4.66 -13.15 10.56
CA VAL A 58 4.78 -11.81 9.96
C VAL A 58 3.55 -11.40 9.16
N LEU A 59 2.61 -12.31 8.91
CA LEU A 59 1.43 -12.04 8.07
C LEU A 59 0.61 -10.83 8.55
N LYS A 60 0.54 -10.60 9.86
CA LYS A 60 -0.15 -9.44 10.44
C LYS A 60 0.40 -8.09 9.95
N ASN A 61 1.70 -8.03 9.60
CA ASN A 61 2.35 -6.80 9.16
C ASN A 61 1.98 -6.43 7.72
N ALA A 62 1.45 -7.37 6.93
CA ALA A 62 1.10 -7.17 5.52
C ALA A 62 0.05 -6.08 5.29
N PHE A 63 -0.62 -5.64 6.36
CA PHE A 63 -1.66 -4.61 6.35
C PHE A 63 -1.20 -3.27 6.94
N TYR A 64 0.08 -3.14 7.29
CA TYR A 64 0.63 -1.95 7.92
C TYR A 64 1.87 -1.44 7.19
N PHE A 65 2.10 -0.14 7.27
CA PHE A 65 3.37 0.46 6.87
C PHE A 65 4.41 0.27 7.98
N SER A 66 5.67 0.08 7.58
CA SER A 66 6.77 0.06 8.54
C SER A 66 7.01 1.48 9.10
N PRO A 67 7.70 1.62 10.25
CA PRO A 67 8.13 2.93 10.74
C PRO A 67 9.00 3.69 9.73
N CYS A 68 9.73 3.00 8.85
CA CYS A 68 10.55 3.64 7.82
C CYS A 68 9.68 4.21 6.71
N SER A 69 8.71 3.46 6.19
CA SER A 69 7.80 3.96 5.16
C SER A 69 7.00 5.17 5.66
N ILE A 70 6.49 5.11 6.91
CA ILE A 70 5.78 6.25 7.53
C ILE A 70 6.68 7.49 7.59
N ARG A 71 7.92 7.33 8.05
CA ARG A 71 8.89 8.42 8.13
C ARG A 71 9.19 9.01 6.75
N GLU A 72 9.46 8.17 5.76
CA GLU A 72 9.80 8.61 4.41
C GLU A 72 8.64 9.34 3.73
N MET A 73 7.42 8.80 3.79
CA MET A 73 6.23 9.47 3.29
C MET A 73 5.98 10.81 3.99
N SER A 74 6.18 10.86 5.32
CA SER A 74 6.05 12.12 6.07
C SER A 74 7.07 13.17 5.63
N ILE A 75 8.32 12.75 5.39
CA ILE A 75 9.38 13.63 4.85
C ILE A 75 9.05 14.08 3.42
N HIS A 76 8.45 13.22 2.60
CA HIS A 76 8.04 13.60 1.25
C HIS A 76 6.91 14.64 1.27
N LEU A 77 5.87 14.40 2.09
CA LEU A 77 4.70 15.27 2.23
C LEU A 77 5.01 16.62 2.90
N SER A 78 6.11 16.73 3.64
CA SER A 78 6.57 18.02 4.17
C SER A 78 7.22 18.92 3.12
N LYS A 79 7.69 18.37 1.99
CA LYS A 79 8.37 19.13 0.94
C LYS A 79 7.39 19.93 0.08
N PRO A 80 7.80 21.10 -0.46
CA PRO A 80 7.00 21.87 -1.41
C PRO A 80 6.60 21.09 -2.67
N THR A 81 7.42 20.12 -3.07
CA THR A 81 7.17 19.25 -4.24
C THR A 81 5.91 18.38 -4.11
N SER A 82 5.35 18.24 -2.91
CA SER A 82 4.10 17.51 -2.64
C SER A 82 2.85 18.40 -2.66
N ALA A 83 2.95 19.65 -3.14
CA ALA A 83 1.82 20.58 -3.14
C ALA A 83 0.56 20.05 -3.85
N CYS A 84 0.72 19.16 -4.85
CA CYS A 84 -0.36 18.60 -5.65
C CYS A 84 -1.33 17.67 -4.89
N VAL A 85 -0.99 17.24 -3.67
CA VAL A 85 -1.87 16.40 -2.82
C VAL A 85 -2.41 17.13 -1.60
N LYS A 86 -2.19 18.45 -1.50
CA LYS A 86 -2.57 19.27 -0.33
C LYS A 86 -3.87 20.04 -0.51
N ASN A 87 -4.37 20.17 -1.73
CA ASN A 87 -5.65 20.82 -1.99
C ASN A 87 -6.81 19.85 -1.75
N GLU A 88 -7.95 20.40 -1.34
CA GLU A 88 -9.19 19.64 -1.27
C GLU A 88 -9.65 19.28 -2.70
N PRO A 89 -10.01 18.02 -2.99
CA PRO A 89 -10.46 17.63 -4.32
C PRO A 89 -11.91 18.07 -4.55
N THR A 90 -12.22 18.49 -5.77
CA THR A 90 -13.63 18.59 -6.20
C THR A 90 -14.21 17.18 -6.32
N VAL A 91 -15.24 16.89 -5.53
CA VAL A 91 -15.87 15.56 -5.52
C VAL A 91 -16.90 15.49 -6.64
N TYR A 92 -16.58 14.78 -7.71
CA TYR A 92 -17.51 14.54 -8.84
C TYR A 92 -18.34 13.25 -8.68
N TYR A 93 -17.78 12.26 -7.98
CA TYR A 93 -18.42 10.96 -7.74
C TYR A 93 -18.26 10.58 -6.28
N THR A 94 -19.36 10.13 -5.67
CA THR A 94 -19.36 9.57 -4.32
C THR A 94 -19.70 8.09 -4.42
N TYR A 95 -18.80 7.24 -3.93
CA TYR A 95 -19.05 5.81 -3.80
C TYR A 95 -19.47 5.51 -2.37
N ASP A 96 -20.59 4.80 -2.19
CA ASP A 96 -20.93 4.21 -0.90
C ASP A 96 -20.02 2.99 -0.67
N LEU A 97 -18.80 3.25 -0.20
CA LEU A 97 -17.88 2.22 0.22
C LEU A 97 -18.40 1.65 1.54
N LYS A 98 -19.31 0.67 1.46
CA LYS A 98 -19.68 -0.15 2.62
C LYS A 98 -18.39 -0.67 3.25
N ARG A 99 -18.11 -0.25 4.48
CA ARG A 99 -16.93 -0.66 5.26
C ARG A 99 -17.07 -2.09 5.77
N LEU A 100 -17.37 -3.02 4.86
CA LEU A 100 -17.45 -4.44 5.12
C LEU A 100 -16.10 -5.07 4.72
N PRO A 101 -15.55 -5.99 5.52
CA PRO A 101 -14.40 -6.79 5.12
C PRO A 101 -14.69 -7.51 3.79
N PRO A 102 -13.72 -7.63 2.87
CA PRO A 102 -13.92 -8.30 1.58
C PRO A 102 -14.54 -9.70 1.69
N GLY A 103 -14.16 -10.47 2.72
CA GLY A 103 -14.74 -11.79 2.99
C GLY A 103 -16.22 -11.82 3.37
N GLN A 104 -16.82 -10.67 3.73
CA GLN A 104 -18.27 -10.54 3.93
C GLN A 104 -19.02 -10.17 2.63
N VAL A 105 -18.29 -9.67 1.63
CA VAL A 105 -18.84 -9.27 0.33
C VAL A 105 -18.63 -10.39 -0.70
N TYR A 106 -17.50 -11.09 -0.62
CA TYR A 106 -17.10 -12.17 -1.52
C TYR A 106 -16.84 -13.44 -0.71
N SER A 107 -17.62 -14.49 -0.96
CA SER A 107 -17.38 -15.81 -0.37
C SER A 107 -16.07 -16.41 -0.89
N ALA A 108 -15.59 -17.48 -0.25
CA ALA A 108 -14.42 -18.22 -0.73
C ALA A 108 -14.59 -18.67 -2.19
N ASP A 109 -15.76 -19.21 -2.56
CA ASP A 109 -16.04 -19.61 -3.95
C ASP A 109 -16.03 -18.45 -4.93
N MET A 110 -16.47 -17.26 -4.51
CA MET A 110 -16.40 -16.06 -5.35
C MET A 110 -14.95 -15.62 -5.53
N GLN A 111 -14.15 -15.63 -4.47
CA GLN A 111 -12.73 -15.27 -4.51
C GLN A 111 -11.92 -16.19 -5.44
N CYS A 112 -12.22 -17.49 -5.47
CA CYS A 112 -11.59 -18.44 -6.39
C CYS A 112 -11.98 -18.25 -7.87
N LYS A 113 -13.05 -17.50 -8.16
CA LYS A 113 -13.48 -17.19 -9.54
C LYS A 113 -12.94 -15.87 -10.08
N LEU A 114 -12.31 -15.07 -9.21
CA LEU A 114 -11.69 -13.78 -9.59
C LEU A 114 -10.39 -13.99 -10.36
#